data_AF-A0A9D0J2Y4-F1
#
_entry.id   AF-A0A9D0J2Y4-F1
#
_cell.length_a   1.000
_cell.length_b   1.000
_cell.length_c   1.000
_cell.angle_alpha   90.00
_cell.angle_beta   90.00
_cell.angle_gamma   90.00
#
_symmetry.space_group_name_H-M   'P 1'
#
loop_
_entity.id
_entity.type
_entity.pdbx_description
1 polymer ?
#
loop_
_entity_poly.entity_id
_entity_poly.type
_entity_poly.pdbx_seq_one_letter_code
_entity_poly.pdbx_strand_id
1 'polypeptide(L)'
;IQNRLKAKGLPWERAKAFDGSAVLSPFVSFEVPIESLSMTLHIDDKLRQHANYDLMMYKPDIMLKEIGSFMTLEDGDIIMSGTPKGVGTYTAGQTFTGRVYADGTLLIEQTWRVTERQP
;
A
#
# COMPACT_ATOMS: atom_id res chain seq x y z
N ILE A 1 -17.76 1.85 6.41
CA ILE A 1 -18.04 3.19 5.80
C ILE A 1 -17.96 3.13 4.28
N GLN A 2 -16.82 2.71 3.70
CA GLN A 2 -16.62 2.62 2.23
C GLN A 2 -17.77 1.91 1.48
N ASN A 3 -18.19 0.71 1.91
CA ASN A 3 -19.28 -0.03 1.27
C ASN A 3 -20.59 0.76 1.19
N ARG A 4 -20.90 1.56 2.23
CA ARG A 4 -22.08 2.41 2.28
C ARG A 4 -21.97 3.59 1.30
N LEU A 5 -20.79 4.18 1.15
CA LEU A 5 -20.55 5.28 0.20
C LEU A 5 -20.64 4.77 -1.24
N LYS A 6 -19.97 3.64 -1.53
CA LYS A 6 -20.02 2.96 -2.83
C LYS A 6 -21.46 2.63 -3.25
N ALA A 7 -22.26 2.04 -2.35
CA ALA A 7 -23.65 1.68 -2.64
C ALA A 7 -24.55 2.88 -2.98
N LYS A 8 -24.17 4.09 -2.56
CA LYS A 8 -24.90 5.33 -2.80
C LYS A 8 -24.30 6.20 -3.91
N GLY A 9 -23.23 5.74 -4.58
CA GLY A 9 -22.51 6.54 -5.57
C GLY A 9 -21.86 7.81 -4.99
N LEU A 10 -21.59 7.82 -3.67
CA LEU A 10 -21.02 8.98 -2.99
C LEU A 10 -19.48 8.95 -3.05
N PRO A 11 -18.83 10.12 -2.97
CA PRO A 11 -17.37 10.25 -2.89
C PRO A 11 -16.75 9.48 -1.70
N TRP A 12 -15.49 9.02 -1.86
CA TRP A 12 -14.85 8.06 -0.94
C TRP A 12 -13.87 8.69 0.06
N GLU A 13 -13.66 10.00 0.02
CA GLU A 13 -12.67 10.74 0.81
C GLU A 13 -12.83 10.46 2.30
N ARG A 14 -14.07 10.45 2.81
CA ARG A 14 -14.33 10.13 4.23
C ARG A 14 -13.88 8.73 4.67
N ALA A 15 -13.68 7.81 3.73
CA ALA A 15 -13.20 6.45 4.00
C ALA A 15 -11.72 6.24 3.64
N LYS A 16 -11.09 7.14 2.88
CA LYS A 16 -9.77 6.93 2.28
C LYS A 16 -8.78 8.09 2.41
N ALA A 17 -9.24 9.28 2.78
CA ALA A 17 -8.45 10.51 2.85
C ALA A 17 -8.66 11.24 4.21
N PHE A 18 -8.73 10.47 5.29
CA PHE A 18 -8.76 11.00 6.65
C PHE A 18 -7.33 11.15 7.20
N ASP A 19 -7.15 11.90 8.30
CA ASP A 19 -5.82 12.08 8.89
C ASP A 19 -5.19 10.74 9.30
N GLY A 20 -3.95 10.50 8.87
CA GLY A 20 -3.26 9.22 9.08
C GLY A 20 -3.76 8.07 8.20
N SER A 21 -4.56 8.34 7.15
CA SER A 21 -5.02 7.31 6.21
C SER A 21 -3.93 6.73 5.31
N ALA A 22 -2.83 7.47 5.13
CA ALA A 22 -1.64 7.01 4.42
C ALA A 22 -0.46 6.97 5.38
N VAL A 23 0.14 5.79 5.51
CA VAL A 23 1.35 5.55 6.31
C VAL A 23 2.40 4.99 5.37
N LEU A 24 3.56 5.65 5.35
CA LEU A 24 4.65 5.34 4.42
C LEU A 24 5.90 4.95 5.20
N SER A 25 6.70 4.06 4.62
CA SER A 25 8.08 3.84 5.06
C SER A 25 8.99 4.93 4.49
N PRO A 26 10.27 5.00 4.90
CA PRO A 26 11.29 5.61 4.06
C PRO A 26 11.25 5.01 2.63
N PHE A 27 11.61 5.83 1.64
CA PHE A 27 11.75 5.38 0.26
C PHE A 27 13.14 4.77 0.05
N VAL A 28 13.21 3.73 -0.77
CA VAL A 28 14.47 3.05 -1.12
C VAL A 28 14.54 2.94 -2.65
N SER A 29 15.71 3.24 -3.21
CA SER A 29 15.98 3.01 -4.62
C SER A 29 16.23 1.52 -4.88
N PHE A 30 15.92 1.06 -6.08
CA PHE A 30 16.25 -0.29 -6.54
C PHE A 30 16.78 -0.20 -7.97
N GLU A 31 17.80 -1.02 -8.28
CA GLU A 31 18.46 -1.05 -9.60
C GLU A 31 18.19 -2.37 -10.34
N VAL A 32 17.29 -3.19 -9.82
CA VAL A 32 16.87 -4.47 -10.40
C VAL A 32 15.59 -4.31 -11.21
N PRO A 33 15.24 -5.28 -12.08
CA PRO A 33 13.95 -5.29 -12.76
C PRO A 33 12.79 -5.26 -11.75
N ILE A 34 11.76 -4.45 -12.02
CA ILE A 34 10.61 -4.28 -11.14
C ILE A 34 9.83 -5.59 -10.92
N GLU A 35 9.94 -6.52 -11.86
CA GLU A 35 9.36 -7.85 -11.86
C GLU A 35 9.90 -8.72 -10.71
N SER A 36 11.11 -8.42 -10.23
CA SER A 36 11.73 -9.11 -9.10
C SER A 36 11.17 -8.67 -7.74
N LEU A 37 10.38 -7.59 -7.71
CA LEU A 37 9.90 -7.03 -6.46
C LEU A 37 8.83 -7.92 -5.83
N SER A 38 8.95 -8.09 -4.53
CA SER A 38 7.94 -8.75 -3.71
C SER A 38 7.80 -8.05 -2.36
N MET A 39 6.67 -8.27 -1.69
CA MET A 39 6.43 -7.71 -0.38
C MET A 39 5.72 -8.69 0.55
N THR A 40 5.92 -8.46 1.85
CA THR A 40 5.11 -9.09 2.90
C THR A 40 4.61 -8.05 3.90
N LEU A 41 3.48 -8.34 4.53
CA LEU A 41 2.98 -7.61 5.69
C LEU A 41 2.61 -8.61 6.78
N HIS A 42 3.16 -8.39 7.97
CA HIS A 42 2.85 -9.14 9.17
C HIS A 42 2.05 -8.26 10.14
N ILE A 43 1.10 -8.87 10.85
CA ILE A 43 0.44 -8.26 12.00
C ILE A 43 0.71 -9.16 13.20
N ASP A 44 1.34 -8.61 14.24
CA ASP A 44 1.80 -9.35 15.42
C ASP A 44 2.54 -10.63 15.02
N ASP A 45 3.56 -10.47 14.15
CA ASP A 45 4.41 -11.51 13.58
C ASP A 45 3.71 -12.58 12.72
N LYS A 46 2.40 -12.46 12.48
CA LYS A 46 1.66 -13.37 11.60
C LYS A 46 1.60 -12.80 10.20
N LEU A 47 2.03 -13.58 9.20
CA LEU A 47 1.89 -13.19 7.79
C LEU A 47 0.41 -12.97 7.45
N ARG A 48 0.09 -11.76 6.98
CA ARG A 48 -1.27 -11.37 6.59
C ARG A 48 -1.41 -11.13 5.10
N GLN A 49 -0.39 -10.51 4.52
CA GLN A 49 -0.36 -10.20 3.10
C GLN A 49 1.00 -10.55 2.51
N HIS A 50 0.97 -11.05 1.28
CA HIS A 50 2.14 -11.33 0.46
C HIS A 50 1.78 -10.97 -0.99
N ALA A 51 2.68 -10.29 -1.69
CA ALA A 51 2.52 -9.97 -3.10
C ALA A 51 3.84 -10.04 -3.85
N ASN A 52 3.77 -10.26 -5.14
CA ASN A 52 4.84 -10.06 -6.10
C ASN A 52 4.27 -9.36 -7.34
N TYR A 53 5.17 -9.00 -8.26
CA TYR A 53 4.80 -8.35 -9.51
C TYR A 53 3.71 -9.10 -10.30
N ASP A 54 3.76 -10.43 -10.34
CA ASP A 54 2.83 -11.25 -11.12
C ASP A 54 1.38 -11.16 -10.65
N LEU A 55 1.17 -10.93 -9.34
CA LEU A 55 -0.17 -10.77 -8.76
C LEU A 55 -0.81 -9.42 -9.09
N MET A 56 -0.06 -8.47 -9.67
CA MET A 56 -0.59 -7.18 -10.10
C MET A 56 -1.42 -7.33 -11.38
N MET A 57 -2.71 -7.00 -11.30
CA MET A 57 -3.64 -7.02 -12.44
C MET A 57 -3.27 -5.99 -13.51
N TYR A 58 -2.88 -4.78 -13.08
CA TYR A 58 -2.32 -3.75 -13.94
C TYR A 58 -0.86 -3.58 -13.55
N LYS A 59 0.03 -3.49 -14.54
CA LYS A 59 1.45 -3.29 -14.30
C LYS A 59 1.77 -1.79 -14.10
N PRO A 60 2.85 -1.43 -13.39
CA PRO A 60 3.15 -0.02 -13.07
C PRO A 60 3.20 0.91 -14.27
N ASP A 61 3.75 0.46 -15.41
CA ASP A 61 3.77 1.18 -16.69
C ASP A 61 2.36 1.47 -17.22
N ILE A 62 1.45 0.48 -17.13
CA ILE A 62 0.04 0.65 -17.50
C ILE A 62 -0.68 1.62 -16.58
N MET A 63 -0.42 1.57 -15.26
CA MET A 63 -0.99 2.53 -14.30
C MET A 63 -0.54 3.96 -14.61
N LEU A 64 0.76 4.16 -14.86
CA LEU A 64 1.32 5.47 -15.20
C LEU A 64 0.67 6.05 -16.46
N LYS A 65 0.54 5.23 -17.51
CA LYS A 65 -0.11 5.64 -18.76
C LYS A 65 -1.58 6.02 -18.55
N GLU A 66 -2.31 5.22 -17.77
CA GLU A 66 -3.73 5.46 -17.51
C GLU A 66 -3.93 6.76 -16.71
N ILE A 67 -3.20 6.92 -15.61
CA ILE A 67 -3.26 8.13 -14.77
C ILE A 67 -2.89 9.37 -15.59
N GLY A 68 -1.81 9.28 -16.37
CA GLY A 68 -1.35 10.36 -17.26
C GLY A 68 -2.35 10.76 -18.36
N SER A 69 -3.39 9.95 -18.62
CA SER A 69 -4.41 10.29 -19.61
C SER A 69 -5.45 11.30 -19.10
N PHE A 70 -5.59 11.46 -17.78
CA PHE A 70 -6.60 12.33 -17.16
C PHE A 70 -6.07 13.24 -16.04
N MET A 71 -4.83 13.07 -15.60
CA MET A 71 -4.16 13.99 -14.68
C MET A 71 -2.66 14.09 -14.95
N THR A 72 -2.07 15.25 -14.65
CA THR A 72 -0.62 15.43 -14.67
C THR A 72 0.00 14.83 -13.40
N LEU A 73 1.15 14.18 -13.55
CA LEU A 73 2.00 13.74 -12.44
C LEU A 73 3.16 14.71 -12.27
N GLU A 74 3.41 15.13 -11.04
CA GLU A 74 4.48 16.06 -10.68
C GLU A 74 5.55 15.37 -9.82
N ASP A 75 6.73 15.98 -9.75
CA ASP A 75 7.81 15.52 -8.87
C ASP A 75 7.32 15.48 -7.42
N GLY A 76 7.42 14.29 -6.81
CA GLY A 76 6.95 14.04 -5.44
C GLY A 76 5.59 13.35 -5.34
N ASP A 77 4.88 13.15 -6.46
CA ASP A 77 3.65 12.36 -6.46
C ASP A 77 3.92 10.88 -6.13
N ILE A 78 3.03 10.29 -5.34
CA ILE A 78 3.14 8.91 -4.87
C ILE A 78 1.96 8.09 -5.39
N ILE A 79 2.25 7.03 -6.14
CA ILE A 79 1.25 6.10 -6.66
C ILE A 79 1.20 4.86 -5.77
N MET A 80 0.04 4.60 -5.16
CA MET A 80 -0.22 3.36 -4.42
C MET A 80 -0.81 2.31 -5.37
N SER A 81 -0.02 1.30 -5.73
CA SER A 81 -0.32 0.31 -6.79
C SER A 81 -1.33 -0.79 -6.41
N GLY A 82 -2.08 -0.60 -5.32
CA GLY A 82 -3.08 -1.54 -4.82
C GLY A 82 -2.60 -2.37 -3.63
N THR A 83 -3.41 -3.34 -3.23
CA THR A 83 -3.11 -4.23 -2.10
C THR A 83 -3.46 -5.67 -2.45
N PRO A 84 -2.62 -6.65 -2.10
CA PRO A 84 -2.94 -8.06 -2.29
C PRO A 84 -4.06 -8.52 -1.36
N LYS A 85 -4.50 -9.77 -1.54
CA LYS A 85 -5.42 -10.44 -0.60
C LYS A 85 -4.87 -10.40 0.82
N GLY A 86 -5.78 -10.34 1.80
CA GLY A 86 -5.45 -10.41 3.23
C GLY A 86 -5.81 -9.16 4.05
N VAL A 87 -6.47 -8.18 3.43
CA VAL A 87 -7.02 -7.01 4.11
C VAL A 87 -7.98 -7.43 5.23
N GLY A 88 -7.88 -6.78 6.39
CA GLY A 88 -8.72 -7.04 7.55
C GLY A 88 -8.75 -5.86 8.51
N THR A 89 -9.51 -6.00 9.58
CA THR A 89 -9.55 -5.04 10.69
C THR A 89 -8.35 -5.21 11.60
N TYR A 90 -8.04 -4.17 12.35
CA TYR A 90 -6.99 -4.16 13.36
C TYR A 90 -7.46 -3.43 14.62
N THR A 91 -6.74 -3.62 15.71
CA THR A 91 -7.00 -3.01 17.02
C THR A 91 -5.79 -2.21 17.50
N ALA A 92 -6.02 -1.26 18.41
CA ALA A 92 -4.93 -0.54 19.07
C ALA A 92 -3.97 -1.52 19.77
N GLY A 93 -2.69 -1.18 19.76
CA GLY A 93 -1.61 -1.99 20.33
C GLY A 93 -0.99 -3.00 19.37
N GLN A 94 -1.64 -3.35 18.26
CA GLN A 94 -1.10 -4.27 17.25
C GLN A 94 0.10 -3.66 16.52
N THR A 95 1.02 -4.53 16.10
CA THR A 95 2.22 -4.15 15.36
C THR A 95 2.16 -4.65 13.93
N PHE A 96 2.36 -3.75 12.98
CA PHE A 96 2.44 -4.02 11.55
C PHE A 96 3.90 -3.98 11.12
N THR A 97 4.38 -5.04 10.49
CA THR A 97 5.74 -5.08 9.92
C THR A 97 5.66 -5.36 8.43
N GLY A 98 5.99 -4.35 7.63
CA GLY A 98 6.05 -4.41 6.18
C GLY A 98 7.48 -4.64 5.71
N ARG A 99 7.66 -5.49 4.69
CA ARG A 99 8.95 -5.77 4.07
C ARG A 99 8.82 -5.75 2.56
N VAL A 100 9.82 -5.18 1.89
CA VAL A 100 9.97 -5.21 0.42
C VAL A 100 11.29 -5.87 0.08
N TYR A 101 11.27 -6.73 -0.94
CA TYR A 101 12.41 -7.48 -1.41
C TYR A 101 12.63 -7.25 -2.90
N ALA A 102 13.89 -7.32 -3.33
CA ALA A 102 14.35 -7.34 -4.71
C ALA A 102 15.22 -8.57 -4.92
N ASP A 103 14.88 -9.43 -5.89
CA ASP A 103 15.59 -10.70 -6.14
C ASP A 103 15.81 -11.53 -4.85
N GLY A 104 14.81 -11.54 -3.98
CA GLY A 104 14.84 -12.24 -2.69
C GLY A 104 15.68 -11.57 -1.59
N THR A 105 16.38 -10.46 -1.90
CA THR A 105 17.14 -9.67 -0.93
C THR A 105 16.24 -8.61 -0.30
N LEU A 106 16.28 -8.47 1.02
CA LEU A 106 15.50 -7.47 1.75
C LEU A 106 16.01 -6.06 1.42
N LEU A 107 15.15 -5.22 0.84
CA LEU A 107 15.46 -3.82 0.57
C LEU A 107 15.13 -2.92 1.77
N ILE A 108 13.95 -3.13 2.35
CA ILE A 108 13.49 -2.34 3.49
C ILE A 108 12.53 -3.16 4.35
N GLU A 109 12.64 -2.94 5.65
CA GLU A 109 11.68 -3.34 6.66
C GLU A 109 11.23 -2.09 7.43
N GLN A 110 9.93 -1.95 7.62
CA GLN A 110 9.36 -0.90 8.45
C GLN A 110 8.31 -1.47 9.37
N THR A 111 8.32 -1.00 10.61
CA THR A 111 7.36 -1.38 11.63
C THR A 111 6.55 -0.19 12.09
N TRP A 112 5.24 -0.39 12.26
CA TRP A 112 4.30 0.59 12.78
C TRP A 112 3.49 -0.03 13.92
N ARG A 113 3.27 0.76 14.98
CA ARG A 113 2.40 0.35 16.08
C ARG A 113 1.10 1.11 15.98
N VAL A 114 -0.02 0.40 16.03
CA VAL A 114 -1.34 1.02 16.04
C VAL A 114 -1.52 1.73 17.38
N THR A 115 -1.62 3.06 17.33
CA THR A 115 -2.00 3.88 18.48
C THR A 115 -3.51 4.08 18.50
N GLU A 116 -4.05 4.45 19.66
CA GLU A 116 -5.39 4.99 19.70
C GLU A 116 -5.46 6.26 18.84
N ARG A 117 -6.62 6.48 18.23
CA ARG A 117 -6.86 7.71 17.47
C ARG A 117 -6.88 8.86 18.47
N GLN A 118 -5.88 9.73 18.41
CA GLN A 118 -5.94 10.98 19.17
C GLN A 118 -7.12 11.80 18.64
N PRO A 119 -7.93 12.40 19.54
CA PRO A 119 -9.17 13.11 19.21
C PRO A 119 -8.94 14.30 18.26
#